data_AF-A0A2I2A803-F1
#
_entry.id   AF-A0A2I2A803-F1
#
_cell.length_a   1.000
_cell.length_b   1.000
_cell.length_c   1.000
_cell.angle_alpha   90.00
_cell.angle_beta   90.00
_cell.angle_gamma   90.00
#
_symmetry.space_group_name_H-M   'P 1'
#
loop_
_entity.id
_entity.type
_entity.pdbx_description
1 polymer ?
#
loop_
_entity_poly.entity_id
_entity_poly.type
_entity_poly.pdbx_seq_one_letter_code
_entity_poly.pdbx_strand_id
1 'polypeptide(L)'
;MKKLLLAVTATSLMSFGLAAQAGDVAAGKATFSSTCVSCHGEQGQGVVGPKLAGQSASDLQAKLHAYKNGEQRGPMTSMMAPMAAGLSEADIQNVTAYIEAELH
;
A
#
# COMPACT_ATOMS: atom_id res chain seq x y z
N MET A 1 -17.04 61.20 -18.67
CA MET A 1 -15.59 60.99 -18.47
C MET A 1 -15.35 59.50 -18.31
N LYS A 2 -14.64 58.89 -19.28
CA LYS A 2 -14.28 57.47 -19.30
C LYS A 2 -13.35 57.16 -18.13
N LYS A 3 -13.60 56.06 -17.42
CA LYS A 3 -12.54 55.15 -16.95
C LYS A 3 -13.04 53.71 -17.13
N LEU A 4 -12.61 53.13 -18.26
CA LEU A 4 -12.44 51.68 -18.44
C LEU A 4 -11.41 51.15 -17.42
N LEU A 5 -11.19 49.82 -17.49
CA LEU A 5 -10.04 49.03 -17.03
C LEU A 5 -10.30 48.30 -15.70
N LEU A 6 -10.08 47.00 -15.52
CA LEU A 6 -9.69 45.90 -16.40
C LEU A 6 -10.03 44.62 -15.61
N ALA A 7 -10.69 43.64 -16.20
CA ALA A 7 -10.79 42.31 -15.62
C ALA A 7 -9.42 41.62 -15.72
N VAL A 8 -8.79 41.33 -14.59
CA VAL A 8 -7.64 40.44 -14.51
C VAL A 8 -8.13 39.17 -13.83
N THR A 9 -8.77 38.29 -14.58
CA THR A 9 -8.93 36.89 -14.15
C THR A 9 -7.56 36.24 -14.28
N ALA A 10 -6.83 36.20 -13.17
CA ALA A 10 -5.62 35.41 -13.06
C ALA A 10 -6.00 33.94 -13.25
N THR A 11 -5.78 33.41 -14.45
CA THR A 11 -5.88 31.97 -14.71
C THR A 11 -4.72 31.29 -13.99
N SER A 12 -4.92 30.91 -12.73
CA SER A 12 -3.98 30.08 -12.00
C SER A 12 -3.86 28.73 -12.70
N LEU A 13 -2.72 28.50 -13.37
CA LEU A 13 -2.30 27.15 -13.74
C LEU A 13 -2.02 26.39 -12.44
N MET A 14 -2.97 25.56 -12.01
CA MET A 14 -2.70 24.52 -11.02
C MET A 14 -1.82 23.47 -11.68
N SER A 15 -0.53 23.53 -11.38
CA SER A 15 0.39 22.43 -11.62
C SER A 15 -0.04 21.23 -10.78
N PHE A 16 -0.70 20.25 -11.40
CA PHE A 16 -0.86 18.92 -10.81
C PHE A 16 0.51 18.24 -10.85
N GLY A 17 1.28 18.42 -9.78
CA GLY A 17 2.44 17.59 -9.51
C GLY A 17 1.97 16.16 -9.29
N LEU A 18 2.48 15.23 -10.09
CA LEU A 18 2.29 13.80 -9.90
C LEU A 18 3.12 13.37 -8.68
N ALA A 19 2.63 13.66 -7.47
CA ALA A 19 3.20 13.08 -6.26
C ALA A 19 2.85 11.59 -6.28
N ALA A 20 3.86 10.73 -6.31
CA ALA A 20 3.66 9.33 -5.98
C ALA A 20 3.05 9.29 -4.58
N GLN A 21 1.80 8.83 -4.48
CA GLN A 21 1.09 8.78 -3.22
C GLN A 21 1.77 7.70 -2.36
N ALA A 22 2.53 8.12 -1.35
CA ALA A 22 3.01 7.20 -0.33
C ALA A 22 1.81 6.53 0.35
N GLY A 23 1.89 5.24 0.63
CA GLY A 23 0.80 4.49 1.27
C GLY A 23 0.41 5.09 2.63
N ASP A 24 -0.88 5.03 2.95
CA ASP A 24 -1.41 5.42 4.26
C ASP A 24 -1.04 4.34 5.30
N VAL A 25 -0.04 4.66 6.13
CA VAL A 25 0.48 3.77 7.18
C VAL A 25 -0.59 3.41 8.22
N ALA A 26 -1.50 4.34 8.55
CA ALA A 26 -2.55 4.09 9.54
C ALA A 26 -3.61 3.12 8.99
N ALA A 27 -4.02 3.32 7.74
CA ALA A 27 -4.86 2.36 7.03
C ALA A 27 -4.17 1.00 6.90
N GLY A 28 -2.87 1.00 6.57
CA GLY A 28 -2.04 -0.20 6.47
C GLY A 28 -1.99 -1.01 7.77
N LYS A 29 -1.86 -0.33 8.91
CA LYS A 29 -1.91 -0.94 10.24
C LYS A 29 -3.25 -1.60 10.53
N ALA A 30 -4.35 -0.97 10.16
CA ALA A 30 -5.69 -1.52 10.33
C ALA A 30 -5.88 -2.79 9.47
N THR A 31 -5.45 -2.76 8.21
CA THR A 31 -5.45 -3.94 7.32
C THR A 31 -4.57 -5.06 7.87
N PHE A 32 -3.36 -4.74 8.32
CA PHE A 32 -2.44 -5.73 8.89
C PHE A 32 -3.04 -6.42 10.12
N SER A 33 -3.59 -5.61 11.05
CA SER A 33 -4.17 -6.10 12.30
C SER A 33 -5.38 -7.01 12.08
N SER A 34 -6.22 -6.70 11.10
CA SER A 34 -7.44 -7.46 10.81
C SER A 34 -7.19 -8.70 9.96
N THR A 35 -6.19 -8.68 9.08
CA THR A 35 -6.04 -9.69 8.01
C THR A 35 -4.75 -10.50 8.10
N CYS A 36 -3.66 -9.92 8.61
CA CYS A 36 -2.31 -10.49 8.47
C CYS A 36 -1.76 -11.06 9.79
N VAL A 37 -2.08 -10.42 10.92
CA VAL A 37 -1.47 -10.70 12.24
C VAL A 37 -1.62 -12.16 12.67
N SER A 38 -2.77 -12.80 12.39
CA SER A 38 -3.03 -14.18 12.83
C SER A 38 -2.02 -15.20 12.30
N CYS A 39 -1.46 -14.95 11.11
CA CYS A 39 -0.50 -15.85 10.46
C CYS A 39 0.93 -15.31 10.48
N HIS A 40 1.12 -13.99 10.41
CA HIS A 40 2.44 -13.36 10.34
C HIS A 40 2.94 -12.81 11.68
N GLY A 41 2.12 -12.85 12.72
CA GLY A 41 2.44 -12.37 14.05
C GLY A 41 2.22 -10.86 14.19
N GLU A 42 2.00 -10.42 15.44
CA GLU A 42 1.67 -9.03 15.78
C GLU A 42 2.77 -8.03 15.37
N GLN A 43 4.02 -8.48 15.42
CA GLN A 43 5.19 -7.70 15.01
C GLN A 43 5.73 -8.15 13.65
N GLY A 44 4.94 -8.90 12.86
CA GLY A 44 5.42 -9.46 11.59
C GLY A 44 6.59 -10.43 11.75
N GLN A 45 6.78 -11.01 12.94
CA GLN A 45 7.92 -11.90 13.26
C GLN A 45 7.83 -13.29 12.60
N GLY A 46 6.65 -13.64 12.07
CA GLY A 46 6.33 -14.96 11.54
C GLY A 46 5.90 -15.93 12.63
N VAL A 47 4.74 -16.59 12.42
CA VAL A 47 4.23 -17.64 13.30
C VAL A 47 3.81 -18.87 12.50
N VAL A 48 2.87 -18.69 11.57
CA VAL A 48 2.44 -19.70 10.60
C VAL A 48 3.01 -19.37 9.22
N GLY A 49 2.91 -18.09 8.84
CA GLY A 49 3.57 -17.51 7.67
C GLY A 49 4.98 -17.00 8.01
N PRO A 50 5.80 -16.71 6.98
CA PRO A 50 7.16 -16.20 7.16
C PRO A 50 7.19 -14.82 7.82
N LYS A 51 8.36 -14.45 8.36
CA LYS A 51 8.67 -13.11 8.86
C LYS A 51 8.42 -12.07 7.77
N LEU A 52 7.66 -11.02 8.08
CA LEU A 52 7.43 -9.84 7.24
C LEU A 52 8.23 -8.62 7.70
N ALA A 53 8.52 -8.53 9.00
CA ALA A 53 9.30 -7.42 9.55
C ALA A 53 10.69 -7.30 8.90
N GLY A 54 11.06 -6.07 8.54
CA GLY A 54 12.28 -5.72 7.83
C GLY A 54 12.26 -6.02 6.32
N GLN A 55 11.14 -6.44 5.73
CA GLN A 55 11.00 -6.52 4.28
C GLN A 55 10.60 -5.17 3.68
N SER A 56 11.14 -4.86 2.49
CA SER A 56 10.79 -3.63 1.77
C SER A 56 9.35 -3.65 1.30
N ALA A 57 8.70 -2.48 1.23
CA ALA A 57 7.34 -2.39 0.73
C ALA A 57 7.28 -2.86 -0.72
N SER A 58 8.26 -2.51 -1.56
CA SER A 58 8.32 -2.92 -2.96
C SER A 58 8.36 -4.44 -3.15
N ASP A 59 9.13 -5.15 -2.34
CA ASP A 59 9.23 -6.61 -2.45
C ASP A 59 7.93 -7.29 -2.02
N LEU A 60 7.29 -6.75 -0.97
CA LEU A 60 6.02 -7.27 -0.48
C LEU A 60 4.89 -7.01 -1.47
N GLN A 61 4.84 -5.82 -2.08
CA GLN A 61 3.89 -5.50 -3.14
C GLN A 61 4.05 -6.49 -4.28
N ALA A 62 5.28 -6.65 -4.81
CA ALA A 62 5.54 -7.56 -5.93
C ALA A 62 5.06 -9.00 -5.62
N LYS A 63 5.25 -9.49 -4.38
CA LYS A 63 4.73 -10.80 -3.96
C LYS A 63 3.21 -10.82 -3.90
N LEU A 64 2.56 -9.82 -3.31
CA LEU A 64 1.10 -9.73 -3.22
C LEU A 64 0.44 -9.66 -4.61
N HIS A 65 1.00 -8.87 -5.53
CA HIS A 65 0.53 -8.83 -6.92
C HIS A 65 0.68 -10.17 -7.62
N ALA A 66 1.84 -10.83 -7.47
CA ALA A 66 2.06 -12.15 -8.04
C ALA A 66 1.02 -13.17 -7.52
N TYR A 67 0.77 -13.20 -6.21
CA TYR A 67 -0.28 -14.04 -5.62
C TYR A 67 -1.67 -13.71 -6.15
N LYS A 68 -2.00 -12.42 -6.27
CA LYS A 68 -3.28 -11.94 -6.79
C LYS A 68 -3.48 -12.33 -8.26
N ASN A 69 -2.40 -12.39 -9.04
CA ASN A 69 -2.40 -12.80 -10.43
C ASN A 69 -2.36 -14.33 -10.62
N GLY A 70 -2.36 -15.10 -9.52
CA GLY A 70 -2.30 -16.57 -9.56
C GLY A 70 -0.91 -17.13 -9.89
N GLU A 71 0.14 -16.32 -9.80
CA GLU A 71 1.51 -16.81 -9.97
C GLU A 71 1.96 -17.65 -8.78
N GLN A 72 2.65 -18.76 -9.08
CA GLN A 72 3.24 -19.60 -8.04
C GLN A 72 4.53 -18.98 -7.51
N ARG A 73 4.54 -18.53 -6.25
CA ARG A 73 5.72 -17.92 -5.59
C ARG A 73 6.29 -18.75 -4.44
N GLY A 74 5.91 -20.02 -4.36
CA GLY A 74 6.39 -20.97 -3.35
C GLY A 74 5.29 -21.88 -2.79
N PRO A 75 5.61 -22.74 -1.82
CA PRO A 75 4.68 -23.73 -1.28
C PRO A 75 3.48 -23.10 -0.54
N MET A 76 3.63 -21.88 -0.02
CA MET A 76 2.55 -21.17 0.70
C MET A 76 1.61 -20.37 -0.22
N THR A 77 1.80 -20.43 -1.54
CA THR A 77 0.97 -19.68 -2.49
C THR A 77 -0.51 -20.03 -2.37
N SER A 78 -0.86 -21.30 -2.18
CA SER A 78 -2.26 -21.72 -2.01
C SER A 78 -2.94 -21.09 -0.81
N MET A 79 -2.17 -20.70 0.21
CA MET A 79 -2.67 -19.99 1.39
C MET A 79 -2.71 -18.48 1.17
N MET A 80 -1.70 -17.89 0.50
CA MET A 80 -1.62 -16.43 0.32
C MET A 80 -2.40 -15.90 -0.87
N ALA A 81 -2.63 -16.69 -1.93
CA ALA A 81 -3.41 -16.29 -3.09
C ALA A 81 -4.83 -15.79 -2.75
N PRO A 82 -5.66 -16.50 -1.95
CA PRO A 82 -6.98 -15.99 -1.57
C PRO A 82 -6.89 -14.74 -0.69
N MET A 83 -5.87 -14.63 0.16
CA MET A 83 -5.65 -13.44 0.99
C MET A 83 -5.33 -12.21 0.12
N ALA A 84 -4.41 -12.36 -0.84
CA ALA A 84 -4.03 -11.29 -1.76
C ALA A 84 -5.17 -10.91 -2.72
N ALA A 85 -6.00 -11.87 -3.12
CA ALA A 85 -7.18 -11.62 -3.97
C ALA A 85 -8.21 -10.69 -3.30
N GLY A 86 -8.33 -10.74 -1.97
CA GLY A 86 -9.24 -9.88 -1.20
C GLY A 86 -8.77 -8.44 -1.01
N LEU A 87 -7.50 -8.13 -1.31
CA LEU A 87 -6.94 -6.79 -1.10
C LEU A 87 -7.20 -5.91 -2.34
N SER A 88 -7.59 -4.65 -2.13
CA SER A 88 -7.54 -3.64 -3.19
C SER A 88 -6.10 -3.19 -3.46
N GLU A 89 -5.89 -2.43 -4.52
CA GLU A 89 -4.58 -1.82 -4.82
C GLU A 89 -4.12 -0.90 -3.67
N ALA A 90 -5.04 -0.10 -3.14
CA ALA A 90 -4.77 0.78 -2.01
C ALA A 90 -4.41 -0.03 -0.75
N ASP A 91 -5.08 -1.17 -0.51
CA ASP A 91 -4.75 -2.02 0.64
C ASP A 91 -3.33 -2.58 0.52
N ILE A 92 -2.93 -3.05 -0.67
CA ILE A 92 -1.57 -3.55 -0.93
C ILE A 92 -0.55 -2.46 -0.67
N GLN A 93 -0.77 -1.25 -1.18
CA GLN A 93 0.14 -0.12 -0.97
C GLN A 93 0.23 0.27 0.51
N ASN A 94 -0.91 0.39 1.19
CA ASN A 94 -1.00 0.82 2.58
C ASN A 94 -0.37 -0.22 3.52
N VAL A 95 -0.74 -1.50 3.40
CA VAL A 95 -0.27 -2.56 4.30
C VAL A 95 1.23 -2.78 4.18
N THR A 96 1.78 -2.69 2.96
CA THR A 96 3.22 -2.86 2.73
C THR A 96 4.03 -1.66 3.20
N ALA A 97 3.50 -0.44 3.03
CA ALA A 97 4.08 0.76 3.61
C ALA A 97 4.11 0.69 5.15
N TYR A 98 3.04 0.19 5.78
CA TYR A 98 3.02 -0.04 7.22
C TYR A 98 4.07 -1.05 7.68
N ILE A 99 4.18 -2.20 7.00
CA ILE A 99 5.16 -3.23 7.35
C ILE A 99 6.58 -2.66 7.31
N GLU A 100 6.95 -1.95 6.23
CA GLU A 100 8.29 -1.37 6.09
C GLU A 100 8.56 -0.24 7.10
N ALA A 101 7.58 0.61 7.37
CA ALA A 101 7.75 1.75 8.26
C ALA A 101 7.83 1.34 9.74
N GLU A 102 7.00 0.39 10.18
CA GLU A 102 6.77 0.13 11.61
C GLU A 102 7.22 -1.26 12.10
N LEU A 103 7.48 -2.25 11.23
CA LEU A 103 7.81 -3.62 11.65
C LEU A 103 9.28 -3.99 11.30
N HIS A 104 10.13 -4.13 12.32
CA HIS A 104 11.58 -4.40 12.19
C HIS A 104 12.02 -5.69 12.89
#